data_AF-A0A7Y5KAN2-F1
#
_entry.id   AF-A0A7Y5KAN2-F1
#
_cell.length_a   1.000
_cell.length_b   1.000
_cell.length_c   1.000
_cell.angle_alpha   90.00
_cell.angle_beta   90.00
_cell.angle_gamma   90.00
#
_symmetry.space_group_name_H-M   'P 1'
#
loop_
_entity.id
_entity.type
_entity.pdbx_description
1 polymer ?
#
loop_
_entity_poly.entity_id
_entity_poly.type
_entity_poly.pdbx_seq_one_letter_code
_entity_poly.pdbx_strand_id
1 'polypeptide(L)'
;MKRSEINWLWMMLLPVAGLLMQACSDPKNAPTEPENKVSVHGTGWMNPTSDEFHGKVLSAQNYKTEDCRPCHGSQYDGGITGESCKKCHTTFPHPTGWQTASSPEFHGKLLAVRSYNLSECQICHGNNFDGGTSGVSCRSCHASYPHTADWLNPNSANNHGAVLAAQNYNAQACQACHGSDYNGGTSKISCRTCHASYPHSAGWQNTTSSEFHGKVLAAQNYNVIQCQVCHGNNFDGGTSGVSCRSCHASYPHTADWLNPNSANNHGAVLAAQNYDAQACQLCHGSDLNGGTSNVSCRKCHASYPHPENWVAGATSHYVFLKSNAFDLASCQSCHGQNYGTMKGNTSCLTCHTKQGGPEACNVCHGNASGDVNDLTTWAPPKGLDDETAISSPAVGAHQAHLNYYSNLPARDVCQECHVVPNAFATPNHVDDNNRAEAVFGPLGALITEGGSRVPNVIYDFNANTCSASYCHGNWGMRKALSRYDFIYSADVMSGSSATPQWTDGNPAACGSCHGLPPTGHNPFGISACMICHQGVVDETGAITDKAKHINGKVNVFQEEYPMP
;
A
#
# COMPACT_ATOMS: atom_id res chain seq x y z
N MET A 1 37.46 -46.12 27.65
CA MET A 1 36.24 -46.04 28.50
C MET A 1 35.08 -45.69 27.57
N LYS A 2 33.98 -46.44 27.38
CA LYS A 2 33.48 -47.74 27.82
C LYS A 2 32.52 -48.24 26.70
N ARG A 3 32.75 -49.48 26.24
CA ARG A 3 31.81 -50.61 25.94
C ARG A 3 30.58 -50.37 25.05
N SER A 4 30.18 -51.23 24.12
CA SER A 4 30.59 -52.59 23.68
C SER A 4 29.80 -52.89 22.40
N GLU A 5 30.43 -53.18 21.26
CA GLU A 5 30.76 -54.51 20.71
C GLU A 5 29.61 -55.29 20.02
N ILE A 6 30.04 -55.90 18.90
CA ILE A 6 29.63 -57.17 18.25
C ILE A 6 28.68 -57.05 17.03
N ASN A 7 28.86 -57.72 15.87
CA ASN A 7 30.00 -58.16 15.04
C ASN A 7 29.43 -59.02 13.86
N TRP A 8 30.00 -58.88 12.65
CA TRP A 8 30.02 -59.75 11.42
C TRP A 8 28.70 -60.24 10.78
N LEU A 9 28.34 -60.04 9.49
CA LEU A 9 28.95 -60.16 8.14
C LEU A 9 28.97 -61.57 7.49
N TRP A 10 28.58 -61.58 6.20
CA TRP A 10 28.66 -62.61 5.12
C TRP A 10 27.52 -63.65 5.02
N MET A 11 26.70 -63.74 3.96
CA MET A 11 26.86 -63.95 2.49
C MET A 11 26.61 -65.43 2.07
N MET A 12 25.55 -65.57 1.26
CA MET A 12 25.42 -66.39 0.04
C MET A 12 25.27 -67.94 0.05
N LEU A 13 24.30 -68.36 -0.79
CA LEU A 13 24.23 -69.54 -1.68
C LEU A 13 23.54 -70.85 -1.21
N LEU A 14 22.36 -71.09 -1.83
CA LEU A 14 21.72 -72.38 -2.18
C LEU A 14 22.61 -73.23 -3.15
N PRO A 15 22.27 -74.48 -3.56
CA PRO A 15 21.20 -75.44 -3.18
C PRO A 15 21.70 -76.93 -3.02
N VAL A 16 20.78 -77.90 -2.83
CA VAL A 16 20.67 -79.23 -3.54
C VAL A 16 20.08 -80.36 -2.66
N ALA A 17 19.05 -80.96 -3.27
CA ALA A 17 18.34 -82.23 -3.13
C ALA A 17 18.91 -83.47 -2.40
N GLY A 18 17.96 -84.26 -1.86
CA GLY A 18 17.89 -85.73 -1.93
C GLY A 18 18.40 -86.48 -0.69
N LEU A 19 17.87 -87.64 -0.26
CA LEU A 19 16.78 -88.52 -0.69
C LEU A 19 16.76 -89.74 0.32
N LEU A 20 15.69 -90.55 0.32
CA LEU A 20 15.57 -91.98 0.75
C LEU A 20 15.13 -92.26 2.21
N MET A 21 14.27 -93.23 2.55
CA MET A 21 13.29 -94.12 1.87
C MET A 21 12.57 -94.95 2.97
N GLN A 22 11.30 -95.31 2.77
CA GLN A 22 10.78 -96.70 2.71
C GLN A 22 9.25 -96.73 2.48
N ALA A 23 8.74 -97.86 2.00
CA ALA A 23 7.77 -97.99 0.92
C ALA A 23 6.41 -98.64 1.29
N CYS A 24 5.39 -98.32 0.47
CA CYS A 24 4.20 -99.05 -0.03
C CYS A 24 3.29 -99.93 0.87
N SER A 25 1.98 -99.65 0.82
CA SER A 25 0.96 -100.61 0.34
C SER A 25 -0.32 -99.90 -0.15
N ASP A 26 -0.79 -100.25 -1.34
CA ASP A 26 -2.01 -99.75 -2.00
C ASP A 26 -3.31 -100.04 -1.21
N PRO A 27 -4.33 -99.15 -1.27
CA PRO A 27 -5.71 -99.56 -1.38
C PRO A 27 -6.11 -99.60 -2.87
N LYS A 28 -6.13 -100.82 -3.41
CA LYS A 28 -6.95 -101.15 -4.58
C LYS A 28 -8.42 -100.82 -4.27
N ASN A 29 -9.13 -100.38 -5.32
CA ASN A 29 -10.54 -99.99 -5.40
C ASN A 29 -10.82 -98.49 -5.24
N ALA A 30 -10.31 -97.71 -6.20
CA ALA A 30 -11.06 -96.55 -6.67
C ALA A 30 -12.43 -97.02 -7.19
N PRO A 31 -13.56 -96.38 -6.83
CA PRO A 31 -14.74 -96.45 -7.66
C PRO A 31 -14.31 -95.93 -9.04
N THR A 32 -14.44 -96.77 -10.05
CA THR A 32 -14.37 -96.38 -11.46
C THR A 32 -15.17 -95.10 -11.67
N GLU A 33 -14.60 -94.12 -12.37
CA GLU A 33 -15.35 -92.97 -12.89
C GLU A 33 -16.63 -93.49 -13.57
N PRO A 34 -17.80 -92.88 -13.32
CA PRO A 34 -18.97 -93.21 -14.10
C PRO A 34 -18.67 -92.88 -15.58
N GLU A 35 -18.70 -93.90 -16.44
CA GLU A 35 -18.47 -93.80 -17.89
C GLU A 35 -19.50 -92.92 -18.64
N ASN A 36 -20.39 -92.24 -17.93
CA ASN A 36 -21.30 -91.25 -18.49
C ASN A 36 -20.98 -89.89 -17.91
N LYS A 37 -20.20 -89.06 -18.63
CA LYS A 37 -20.25 -87.61 -18.44
C LYS A 37 -21.65 -87.15 -18.84
N VAL A 38 -22.57 -87.13 -17.87
CA VAL A 38 -23.90 -86.57 -18.07
C VAL A 38 -23.72 -85.06 -18.27
N SER A 39 -23.79 -84.60 -19.52
CA SER A 39 -23.88 -83.17 -19.82
C SER A 39 -25.29 -82.72 -19.50
N VAL A 40 -25.49 -82.18 -18.29
CA VAL A 40 -26.78 -81.60 -17.87
C VAL A 40 -27.04 -80.22 -18.49
N HIS A 41 -26.03 -79.63 -19.14
CA HIS A 41 -26.13 -78.36 -19.85
C HIS A 41 -26.05 -78.61 -21.35
N GLY A 42 -26.90 -77.92 -22.13
CA GLY A 42 -26.85 -77.97 -23.60
C GLY A 42 -25.62 -77.28 -24.18
N THR A 43 -25.36 -77.49 -25.47
CA THR A 43 -24.19 -76.91 -26.17
C THR A 43 -24.22 -75.37 -26.23
N GLY A 44 -25.38 -74.76 -25.97
CA GLY A 44 -25.57 -73.32 -25.88
C GLY A 44 -25.14 -72.68 -24.55
N TRP A 45 -24.83 -73.46 -23.52
CA TRP A 45 -24.61 -72.97 -22.14
C TRP A 45 -23.54 -71.87 -22.01
N MET A 46 -22.46 -71.97 -22.79
CA MET A 46 -21.35 -71.01 -22.78
C MET A 46 -21.40 -69.99 -23.91
N ASN A 47 -22.44 -70.00 -24.75
CA ASN A 47 -22.58 -69.07 -25.87
C ASN A 47 -23.54 -67.92 -25.49
N PRO A 48 -23.08 -66.66 -25.31
CA PRO A 48 -23.91 -65.53 -24.90
C PRO A 48 -25.10 -65.22 -25.83
N THR A 49 -25.06 -65.66 -27.09
CA THR A 49 -26.15 -65.45 -28.05
C THR A 49 -27.19 -66.56 -28.03
N SER A 50 -26.90 -67.69 -27.37
CA SER A 50 -27.84 -68.80 -27.22
C SER A 50 -28.98 -68.44 -26.26
N ASP A 51 -30.16 -69.02 -26.46
CA ASP A 51 -31.25 -68.96 -25.49
C ASP A 51 -31.01 -69.86 -24.27
N GLU A 52 -30.12 -70.85 -24.40
CA GLU A 52 -29.68 -71.71 -23.29
C GLU A 52 -28.45 -71.15 -22.56
N PHE A 53 -28.04 -69.92 -22.86
CA PHE A 53 -26.91 -69.29 -22.19
C PHE A 53 -27.13 -69.23 -20.68
N HIS A 54 -26.14 -69.66 -19.89
CA HIS A 54 -26.25 -69.74 -18.43
C HIS A 54 -26.68 -68.42 -17.78
N GLY A 55 -26.25 -67.27 -18.33
CA GLY A 55 -26.68 -65.96 -17.84
C GLY A 55 -28.19 -65.69 -17.99
N LYS A 56 -28.82 -66.14 -19.09
CA LYS A 56 -30.27 -66.04 -19.31
C LYS A 56 -31.03 -67.01 -18.40
N VAL A 57 -30.52 -68.23 -18.27
CA VAL A 57 -31.11 -69.27 -17.40
C VAL A 57 -31.09 -68.83 -15.94
N LEU A 58 -29.95 -68.34 -15.44
CA LEU A 58 -29.82 -67.81 -14.09
C LEU A 58 -30.72 -66.59 -13.86
N SER A 59 -30.84 -65.68 -14.85
CA SER A 59 -31.76 -64.53 -14.75
C SER A 59 -33.22 -64.98 -14.58
N ALA A 60 -33.69 -65.98 -15.35
CA ALA A 60 -35.02 -66.54 -15.21
C ALA A 60 -35.27 -67.21 -13.84
N GLN A 61 -34.20 -67.66 -13.18
CA GLN A 61 -34.23 -68.24 -11.82
C GLN A 61 -33.99 -67.20 -10.72
N ASN A 62 -34.01 -65.89 -11.02
CA ASN A 62 -33.66 -64.81 -10.10
C ASN A 62 -32.25 -64.95 -9.49
N TYR A 63 -31.30 -65.43 -10.29
CA TYR A 63 -29.90 -65.66 -9.93
C TYR A 63 -29.70 -66.59 -8.73
N LYS A 64 -30.67 -67.46 -8.44
CA LYS A 64 -30.50 -68.56 -7.49
C LYS A 64 -29.47 -69.53 -8.03
N THR A 65 -28.36 -69.68 -7.32
CA THR A 65 -27.22 -70.52 -7.71
C THR A 65 -27.03 -71.69 -6.77
N GLU A 66 -27.87 -71.81 -5.73
CA GLU A 66 -27.78 -72.81 -4.69
C GLU A 66 -27.88 -74.22 -5.27
N ASP A 67 -28.72 -74.39 -6.30
CA ASP A 67 -28.95 -75.65 -7.00
C ASP A 67 -27.74 -76.13 -7.80
N CYS A 68 -26.77 -75.26 -8.10
CA CYS A 68 -25.54 -75.61 -8.82
C CYS A 68 -24.42 -76.12 -7.89
N ARG A 69 -24.49 -75.81 -6.58
CA ARG A 69 -23.46 -76.16 -5.58
C ARG A 69 -23.17 -77.66 -5.46
N PRO A 70 -24.16 -78.57 -5.54
CA PRO A 70 -23.91 -80.01 -5.43
C PRO A 70 -22.91 -80.53 -6.47
N CYS A 71 -22.88 -79.94 -7.67
CA CYS A 71 -21.99 -80.36 -8.75
C CYS A 71 -20.73 -79.49 -8.86
N HIS A 72 -20.87 -78.17 -8.72
CA HIS A 72 -19.79 -77.20 -8.94
C HIS A 72 -19.02 -76.80 -7.67
N GLY A 73 -19.37 -77.40 -6.52
CA GLY A 73 -18.74 -77.14 -5.23
C GLY A 73 -19.45 -76.05 -4.44
N SER A 74 -19.29 -76.07 -3.12
CA SER A 74 -19.94 -75.12 -2.21
C SER A 74 -19.51 -73.66 -2.46
N GLN A 75 -18.38 -73.46 -3.15
CA GLN A 75 -17.79 -72.19 -3.52
C GLN A 75 -17.72 -71.98 -5.04
N TYR A 76 -18.39 -72.82 -5.84
CA TYR A 76 -18.39 -72.77 -7.31
C TYR A 76 -16.99 -72.81 -7.94
N ASP A 77 -16.05 -73.44 -7.25
CA ASP A 77 -14.62 -73.53 -7.57
C ASP A 77 -14.27 -74.81 -8.36
N GLY A 78 -15.27 -75.56 -8.81
CA GLY A 78 -15.10 -76.71 -9.71
C GLY A 78 -15.84 -77.96 -9.24
N GLY A 79 -15.92 -78.15 -7.93
CA GLY A 79 -16.60 -79.30 -7.32
C GLY A 79 -16.22 -80.65 -7.95
N ILE A 80 -17.21 -81.53 -8.10
CA ILE A 80 -17.04 -82.83 -8.76
C ILE A 80 -16.91 -82.72 -10.29
N THR A 81 -17.31 -81.59 -10.87
CA THR A 81 -17.27 -81.38 -12.33
C THR A 81 -15.91 -80.91 -12.84
N GLY A 82 -15.05 -80.35 -11.98
CA GLY A 82 -13.80 -79.68 -12.36
C GLY A 82 -13.98 -78.32 -13.06
N GLU A 83 -15.22 -77.89 -13.32
CA GLU A 83 -15.52 -76.62 -13.99
C GLU A 83 -15.94 -75.53 -13.01
N SER A 84 -15.09 -74.53 -12.89
CA SER A 84 -15.20 -73.43 -11.93
C SER A 84 -15.81 -72.19 -12.57
N CYS A 85 -16.90 -71.70 -11.99
CA CYS A 85 -17.51 -70.43 -12.39
C CYS A 85 -16.54 -69.27 -12.18
N LYS A 86 -15.63 -69.40 -11.21
CA LYS A 86 -14.63 -68.37 -10.85
C LYS A 86 -13.54 -68.15 -11.89
N LYS A 87 -13.43 -69.04 -12.90
CA LYS A 87 -12.55 -68.81 -14.06
C LYS A 87 -13.00 -67.58 -14.87
N CYS A 88 -14.32 -67.34 -14.93
CA CYS A 88 -14.91 -66.25 -15.70
C CYS A 88 -15.60 -65.19 -14.82
N HIS A 89 -16.11 -65.59 -13.65
CA HIS A 89 -16.85 -64.72 -12.72
C HIS A 89 -16.10 -64.56 -11.40
N THR A 90 -15.40 -63.45 -11.26
CA THR A 90 -14.56 -63.22 -10.07
C THR A 90 -15.32 -62.59 -8.90
N THR A 91 -16.51 -62.06 -9.17
CA THR A 91 -17.31 -61.25 -8.24
C THR A 91 -18.72 -61.80 -8.04
N PHE A 92 -19.10 -62.85 -8.76
CA PHE A 92 -20.43 -63.45 -8.70
C PHE A 92 -20.36 -64.94 -8.30
N PRO A 93 -21.20 -65.42 -7.35
CA PRO A 93 -22.13 -64.62 -6.53
C PRO A 93 -21.39 -63.65 -5.59
N HIS A 94 -21.98 -62.49 -5.33
CA HIS A 94 -21.34 -61.47 -4.48
C HIS A 94 -21.07 -62.03 -3.06
N PRO A 95 -19.87 -61.83 -2.50
CA PRO A 95 -19.52 -62.35 -1.19
C PRO A 95 -20.34 -61.69 -0.06
N THR A 96 -20.46 -62.39 1.07
CA THR A 96 -20.99 -61.81 2.31
C THR A 96 -20.19 -60.56 2.68
N GLY A 97 -20.87 -59.44 2.97
CA GLY A 97 -20.22 -58.17 3.28
C GLY A 97 -20.02 -57.22 2.09
N TRP A 98 -20.42 -57.60 0.87
CA TRP A 98 -20.29 -56.81 -0.36
C TRP A 98 -20.79 -55.35 -0.25
N GLN A 99 -21.88 -55.12 0.49
CA GLN A 99 -22.49 -53.80 0.69
C GLN A 99 -22.01 -53.08 1.97
N THR A 100 -21.19 -53.73 2.79
CA THR A 100 -20.78 -53.21 4.10
C THR A 100 -19.41 -52.55 4.01
N ALA A 101 -19.34 -51.22 4.15
CA ALA A 101 -18.12 -50.44 3.94
C ALA A 101 -16.90 -50.90 4.79
N SER A 102 -17.15 -51.40 6.00
CA SER A 102 -16.10 -51.94 6.88
C SER A 102 -15.57 -53.31 6.44
N SER A 103 -16.33 -54.08 5.64
CA SER A 103 -15.93 -55.42 5.21
C SER A 103 -14.67 -55.37 4.35
N PRO A 104 -13.75 -56.35 4.48
CA PRO A 104 -12.67 -56.54 3.51
C PRO A 104 -13.18 -56.75 2.08
N GLU A 105 -14.34 -57.39 1.94
CA GLU A 105 -15.03 -57.75 0.69
C GLU A 105 -15.93 -56.63 0.14
N PHE A 106 -15.86 -55.43 0.71
CA PHE A 106 -16.66 -54.30 0.27
C PHE A 106 -16.36 -53.94 -1.19
N HIS A 107 -17.40 -53.82 -2.01
CA HIS A 107 -17.25 -53.56 -3.45
C HIS A 107 -16.47 -52.27 -3.75
N GLY A 108 -16.58 -51.23 -2.91
CA GLY A 108 -15.80 -50.01 -3.09
C GLY A 108 -14.29 -50.22 -2.97
N LYS A 109 -13.83 -51.14 -2.11
CA LYS A 109 -12.40 -51.50 -2.00
C LYS A 109 -11.95 -52.29 -3.22
N LEU A 110 -12.78 -53.21 -3.72
CA LEU A 110 -12.51 -53.94 -4.95
C LEU A 110 -12.38 -53.00 -6.16
N LEU A 111 -13.32 -52.05 -6.30
CA LEU A 111 -13.28 -51.07 -7.39
C LEU A 111 -12.01 -50.22 -7.32
N ALA A 112 -11.58 -49.80 -6.13
CA ALA A 112 -10.32 -49.06 -5.99
C ALA A 112 -9.10 -49.87 -6.49
N VAL A 113 -9.01 -51.16 -6.16
CA VAL A 113 -7.93 -52.05 -6.68
C VAL A 113 -8.00 -52.20 -8.20
N ARG A 114 -9.21 -52.20 -8.77
CA ARG A 114 -9.46 -52.34 -10.21
C ARG A 114 -9.45 -51.00 -10.97
N SER A 115 -8.94 -49.92 -10.37
CA SER A 115 -8.95 -48.58 -10.97
C SER A 115 -10.35 -48.15 -11.44
N TYR A 116 -11.38 -48.54 -10.69
CA TYR A 116 -12.79 -48.25 -10.95
C TYR A 116 -13.30 -48.75 -12.32
N ASN A 117 -12.69 -49.81 -12.87
CA ASN A 117 -13.18 -50.46 -14.07
C ASN A 117 -14.48 -51.25 -13.78
N LEU A 118 -15.57 -50.88 -14.46
CA LEU A 118 -16.91 -51.45 -14.27
C LEU A 118 -17.35 -52.40 -15.39
N SER A 119 -16.48 -52.74 -16.35
CA SER A 119 -16.87 -53.50 -17.55
C SER A 119 -17.44 -54.89 -17.23
N GLU A 120 -16.92 -55.59 -16.21
CA GLU A 120 -17.46 -56.89 -15.76
C GLU A 120 -18.86 -56.72 -15.15
N CYS A 121 -19.12 -55.60 -14.47
CA CYS A 121 -20.39 -55.34 -13.79
C CYS A 121 -21.52 -54.99 -14.78
N GLN A 122 -21.19 -54.36 -15.92
CA GLN A 122 -22.16 -53.99 -16.96
C GLN A 122 -22.90 -55.21 -17.54
N ILE A 123 -22.27 -56.38 -17.51
CA ILE A 123 -22.82 -57.64 -18.03
C ILE A 123 -24.17 -57.95 -17.37
N CYS A 124 -24.29 -57.72 -16.06
CA CYS A 124 -25.52 -58.02 -15.30
C CYS A 124 -26.31 -56.76 -14.92
N HIS A 125 -25.63 -55.67 -14.57
CA HIS A 125 -26.28 -54.43 -14.14
C HIS A 125 -26.70 -53.52 -15.30
N GLY A 126 -26.39 -53.92 -16.53
CA GLY A 126 -26.68 -53.18 -17.76
C GLY A 126 -25.64 -52.09 -18.04
N ASN A 127 -25.60 -51.62 -19.29
CA ASN A 127 -24.63 -50.61 -19.74
C ASN A 127 -24.68 -49.32 -18.92
N ASN A 128 -25.89 -48.95 -18.48
CA ASN A 128 -26.13 -47.76 -17.66
C ASN A 128 -26.08 -48.05 -16.15
N PHE A 129 -25.96 -49.30 -15.71
CA PHE A 129 -26.04 -49.70 -14.29
C PHE A 129 -27.38 -49.42 -13.60
N ASP A 130 -28.47 -49.36 -14.38
CA ASP A 130 -29.85 -49.18 -13.89
C ASP A 130 -30.57 -50.50 -13.59
N GLY A 131 -29.81 -51.54 -13.27
CA GLY A 131 -30.35 -52.84 -12.86
C GLY A 131 -30.27 -53.90 -13.94
N GLY A 132 -30.24 -53.54 -15.22
CA GLY A 132 -29.99 -54.51 -16.31
C GLY A 132 -30.82 -55.80 -16.16
N THR A 133 -30.15 -56.95 -16.23
CA THR A 133 -30.76 -58.26 -15.98
C THR A 133 -30.80 -58.61 -14.49
N SER A 134 -29.94 -58.01 -13.65
CA SER A 134 -29.90 -58.25 -12.19
C SER A 134 -31.03 -57.61 -11.40
N GLY A 135 -31.72 -56.61 -11.96
CA GLY A 135 -32.74 -55.80 -11.29
C GLY A 135 -32.21 -54.81 -10.25
N VAL A 136 -30.90 -54.76 -10.00
CA VAL A 136 -30.29 -53.92 -8.93
C VAL A 136 -29.52 -52.75 -9.52
N SER A 137 -30.05 -51.52 -9.38
CA SER A 137 -29.40 -50.29 -9.86
C SER A 137 -28.34 -49.77 -8.89
N CYS A 138 -27.16 -49.42 -9.40
CA CYS A 138 -26.12 -48.75 -8.60
C CYS A 138 -26.61 -47.38 -8.08
N ARG A 139 -27.48 -46.71 -8.84
CA ARG A 139 -28.00 -45.38 -8.51
C ARG A 139 -28.98 -45.35 -7.34
N SER A 140 -29.50 -46.51 -6.94
CA SER A 140 -30.32 -46.62 -5.72
C SER A 140 -29.53 -46.27 -4.45
N CYS A 141 -28.21 -46.50 -4.46
CA CYS A 141 -27.32 -46.14 -3.36
C CYS A 141 -26.36 -44.99 -3.74
N HIS A 142 -25.99 -44.86 -5.02
CA HIS A 142 -25.03 -43.86 -5.51
C HIS A 142 -25.68 -42.85 -6.45
N ALA A 143 -26.12 -41.70 -5.94
CA ALA A 143 -26.88 -40.72 -6.71
C ALA A 143 -26.16 -40.22 -7.99
N SER A 144 -24.83 -40.08 -7.96
CA SER A 144 -24.04 -39.50 -9.06
C SER A 144 -22.99 -40.45 -9.64
N TYR A 145 -22.90 -41.70 -9.17
CA TYR A 145 -21.93 -42.67 -9.64
C TYR A 145 -22.61 -43.96 -10.12
N PRO A 146 -22.21 -44.54 -11.27
CA PRO A 146 -21.11 -44.12 -12.15
C PRO A 146 -21.40 -42.80 -12.88
N HIS A 147 -20.38 -41.94 -12.99
CA HIS A 147 -20.52 -40.66 -13.68
C HIS A 147 -20.91 -40.88 -15.14
N THR A 148 -21.80 -40.05 -15.67
CA THR A 148 -22.20 -40.10 -17.08
C THR A 148 -21.06 -39.66 -17.99
N ALA A 149 -21.12 -40.04 -19.27
CA ALA A 149 -20.06 -39.68 -20.24
C ALA A 149 -19.91 -38.16 -20.43
N ASP A 150 -20.97 -37.39 -20.19
CA ASP A 150 -21.04 -35.94 -20.29
C ASP A 150 -20.77 -35.21 -18.96
N TRP A 151 -20.31 -35.91 -17.91
CA TRP A 151 -20.05 -35.37 -16.57
C TRP A 151 -19.12 -34.15 -16.54
N LEU A 152 -18.12 -34.12 -17.43
CA LEU A 152 -17.15 -33.02 -17.56
C LEU A 152 -17.57 -31.95 -18.57
N ASN A 153 -18.68 -32.14 -19.30
CA ASN A 153 -19.16 -31.17 -20.28
C ASN A 153 -19.92 -30.04 -19.57
N PRO A 154 -19.40 -28.81 -19.49
CA PRO A 154 -20.04 -27.72 -18.76
C PRO A 154 -21.41 -27.31 -19.31
N ASN A 155 -21.74 -27.70 -20.54
CA ASN A 155 -23.03 -27.41 -21.18
C ASN A 155 -24.08 -28.51 -20.97
N SER A 156 -23.72 -29.65 -20.37
CA SER A 156 -24.69 -30.72 -20.10
C SER A 156 -25.50 -30.42 -18.83
N ALA A 157 -26.80 -30.71 -18.85
CA ALA A 157 -27.64 -30.69 -17.65
C ALA A 157 -27.20 -31.73 -16.59
N ASN A 158 -26.42 -32.75 -16.98
CA ASN A 158 -25.93 -33.81 -16.11
C ASN A 158 -24.47 -33.59 -15.67
N ASN A 159 -23.90 -32.41 -15.90
CA ASN A 159 -22.53 -32.12 -15.51
C ASN A 159 -22.36 -32.00 -13.98
N HIS A 160 -21.12 -32.15 -13.52
CA HIS A 160 -20.80 -32.08 -12.08
C HIS A 160 -21.22 -30.78 -11.40
N GLY A 161 -21.14 -29.65 -12.10
CA GLY A 161 -21.60 -28.35 -11.61
C GLY A 161 -23.11 -28.28 -11.43
N ALA A 162 -23.89 -28.83 -12.37
CA ALA A 162 -25.35 -28.92 -12.25
C ALA A 162 -25.78 -29.85 -11.10
N VAL A 163 -25.09 -30.99 -10.94
CA VAL A 163 -25.33 -31.90 -9.81
C VAL A 163 -24.97 -31.25 -8.47
N LEU A 164 -23.84 -30.55 -8.39
CA LEU A 164 -23.47 -29.81 -7.18
C LEU A 164 -24.49 -28.70 -6.90
N ALA A 165 -24.96 -27.95 -7.90
CA ALA A 165 -25.96 -26.91 -7.72
C ALA A 165 -27.27 -27.47 -7.14
N ALA A 166 -27.74 -28.63 -7.63
CA ALA A 166 -28.90 -29.34 -7.07
C ALA A 166 -28.70 -29.81 -5.62
N GLN A 167 -27.44 -29.95 -5.18
CA GLN A 167 -27.04 -30.33 -3.83
C GLN A 167 -26.64 -29.12 -2.97
N ASN A 168 -27.02 -27.89 -3.35
CA ASN A 168 -26.58 -26.65 -2.68
C ASN A 168 -25.05 -26.55 -2.55
N TYR A 169 -24.34 -27.01 -3.58
CA TYR A 169 -22.89 -27.09 -3.67
C TYR A 169 -22.23 -27.90 -2.54
N ASN A 170 -22.96 -28.85 -1.94
CA ASN A 170 -22.40 -29.77 -0.97
C ASN A 170 -21.64 -30.92 -1.66
N ALA A 171 -20.31 -30.82 -1.72
CA ALA A 171 -19.44 -31.85 -2.29
C ALA A 171 -19.02 -32.95 -1.30
N GLN A 172 -19.51 -32.95 -0.04
CA GLN A 172 -19.00 -33.82 1.02
C GLN A 172 -19.12 -35.32 0.66
N ALA A 173 -20.21 -35.71 -0.02
CA ALA A 173 -20.40 -37.09 -0.48
C ALA A 173 -19.32 -37.55 -1.47
N CYS A 174 -18.70 -36.62 -2.21
CA CYS A 174 -17.66 -36.91 -3.19
C CYS A 174 -16.31 -37.25 -2.52
N GLN A 175 -16.09 -36.86 -1.26
CA GLN A 175 -14.83 -37.08 -0.54
C GLN A 175 -14.49 -38.57 -0.39
N ALA A 176 -15.49 -39.44 -0.40
CA ALA A 176 -15.31 -40.89 -0.31
C ALA A 176 -14.38 -41.46 -1.40
N CYS A 177 -14.37 -40.83 -2.60
CA CYS A 177 -13.52 -41.24 -3.72
C CYS A 177 -12.45 -40.20 -4.07
N HIS A 178 -12.77 -38.92 -3.91
CA HIS A 178 -11.90 -37.80 -4.30
C HIS A 178 -10.98 -37.31 -3.18
N GLY A 179 -11.10 -37.89 -1.97
CA GLY A 179 -10.33 -37.49 -0.79
C GLY A 179 -10.98 -36.32 -0.04
N SER A 180 -10.63 -36.17 1.23
CA SER A 180 -11.14 -35.08 2.09
C SER A 180 -10.71 -33.69 1.61
N ASP A 181 -9.58 -33.61 0.90
CA ASP A 181 -9.02 -32.39 0.31
C ASP A 181 -9.44 -32.15 -1.16
N TYR A 182 -10.17 -33.11 -1.74
CA TYR A 182 -10.57 -33.18 -3.15
C TYR A 182 -9.41 -33.21 -4.14
N ASN A 183 -8.22 -33.66 -3.72
CA ASN A 183 -7.03 -33.81 -4.56
C ASN A 183 -6.92 -35.18 -5.23
N GLY A 184 -8.05 -35.83 -5.44
CA GLY A 184 -8.17 -37.07 -6.20
C GLY A 184 -8.23 -38.34 -5.37
N GLY A 185 -7.77 -38.34 -4.12
CA GLY A 185 -7.94 -39.49 -3.21
C GLY A 185 -7.60 -40.84 -3.86
N THR A 186 -8.56 -41.77 -3.83
CA THR A 186 -8.46 -43.07 -4.51
C THR A 186 -8.79 -42.98 -6.00
N SER A 187 -9.66 -42.06 -6.42
CA SER A 187 -10.02 -41.84 -7.83
C SER A 187 -8.89 -41.29 -8.71
N LYS A 188 -7.89 -40.63 -8.10
CA LYS A 188 -6.82 -39.86 -8.75
C LYS A 188 -7.26 -38.64 -9.57
N ILE A 189 -8.55 -38.27 -9.52
CA ILE A 189 -9.09 -37.09 -10.22
C ILE A 189 -9.31 -35.92 -9.26
N SER A 190 -8.47 -34.88 -9.35
CA SER A 190 -8.54 -33.69 -8.49
C SER A 190 -9.50 -32.63 -9.05
N CYS A 191 -10.36 -32.08 -8.18
CA CYS A 191 -11.17 -30.90 -8.52
C CYS A 191 -10.30 -29.67 -8.75
N ARG A 192 -9.17 -29.58 -8.05
CA ARG A 192 -8.29 -28.39 -8.04
C ARG A 192 -7.53 -28.19 -9.33
N THR A 193 -7.44 -29.21 -10.17
CA THR A 193 -6.85 -29.09 -11.50
C THR A 193 -7.62 -28.10 -12.37
N CYS A 194 -8.93 -28.00 -12.20
CA CYS A 194 -9.78 -27.06 -12.93
C CYS A 194 -10.32 -25.93 -12.04
N HIS A 195 -10.54 -26.19 -10.74
CA HIS A 195 -11.10 -25.24 -9.78
C HIS A 195 -10.09 -24.91 -8.67
N ALA A 196 -9.24 -23.91 -8.90
CA ALA A 196 -8.14 -23.58 -7.98
C ALA A 196 -8.60 -23.36 -6.52
N SER A 197 -9.72 -22.66 -6.33
CA SER A 197 -10.19 -22.23 -5.01
C SER A 197 -11.39 -23.03 -4.47
N TYR A 198 -12.00 -23.91 -5.28
CA TYR A 198 -13.19 -24.66 -4.90
C TYR A 198 -12.99 -26.19 -5.03
N PRO A 199 -13.43 -27.00 -4.05
CA PRO A 199 -14.04 -26.61 -2.79
C PRO A 199 -13.08 -25.86 -1.86
N HIS A 200 -13.61 -24.84 -1.17
CA HIS A 200 -12.84 -24.06 -0.19
C HIS A 200 -12.31 -25.00 0.89
N SER A 201 -11.02 -24.85 1.24
CA SER A 201 -10.43 -25.65 2.30
C SER A 201 -10.98 -25.24 3.68
N ALA A 202 -10.82 -26.09 4.69
CA ALA A 202 -11.16 -25.72 6.07
C ALA A 202 -10.37 -24.49 6.58
N GLY A 203 -9.22 -24.19 5.96
CA GLY A 203 -8.38 -23.04 6.28
C GLY A 203 -8.83 -21.72 5.65
N TRP A 204 -9.85 -21.71 4.78
CA TRP A 204 -10.23 -20.56 3.96
C TRP A 204 -10.49 -19.26 4.75
N GLN A 205 -11.12 -19.37 5.92
CA GLN A 205 -11.43 -18.24 6.80
C GLN A 205 -10.39 -18.05 7.93
N ASN A 206 -9.42 -18.95 8.07
CA ASN A 206 -8.42 -18.86 9.13
C ASN A 206 -7.21 -18.04 8.66
N THR A 207 -7.05 -16.83 9.20
CA THR A 207 -5.98 -15.87 8.83
C THR A 207 -4.57 -16.41 9.00
N THR A 208 -4.37 -17.40 9.87
CA THR A 208 -3.06 -18.03 10.08
C THR A 208 -2.76 -19.16 9.10
N SER A 209 -3.78 -19.69 8.40
CA SER A 209 -3.63 -20.76 7.42
C SER A 209 -2.84 -20.31 6.19
N SER A 210 -2.11 -21.23 5.56
CA SER A 210 -1.57 -21.02 4.19
C SER A 210 -2.69 -20.86 3.17
N GLU A 211 -3.84 -21.50 3.43
CA GLU A 211 -5.02 -21.53 2.55
C GLU A 211 -5.99 -20.38 2.82
N PHE A 212 -5.60 -19.39 3.64
CA PHE A 212 -6.41 -18.22 3.90
C PHE A 212 -6.74 -17.50 2.59
N HIS A 213 -8.02 -17.16 2.38
CA HIS A 213 -8.46 -16.57 1.11
C HIS A 213 -7.69 -15.31 0.72
N GLY A 214 -7.28 -14.47 1.69
CA GLY A 214 -6.46 -13.29 1.38
C GLY A 214 -5.10 -13.63 0.74
N LYS A 215 -4.46 -14.73 1.17
CA LYS A 215 -3.20 -15.21 0.57
C LYS A 215 -3.42 -15.83 -0.80
N VAL A 216 -4.51 -16.58 -0.96
CA VAL A 216 -4.91 -17.18 -2.24
C VAL A 216 -5.20 -16.09 -3.27
N LEU A 217 -5.98 -15.07 -2.88
CA LEU A 217 -6.29 -13.93 -3.75
C LEU A 217 -5.02 -13.14 -4.11
N ALA A 218 -4.11 -12.91 -3.17
CA ALA A 218 -2.83 -12.25 -3.46
C ALA A 218 -2.03 -13.01 -4.53
N ALA A 219 -1.95 -14.35 -4.45
CA ALA A 219 -1.30 -15.18 -5.47
C ALA A 219 -2.01 -15.13 -6.84
N GLN A 220 -3.29 -14.77 -6.87
CA GLN A 220 -4.11 -14.60 -8.08
C GLN A 220 -4.19 -13.14 -8.54
N ASN A 221 -3.34 -12.24 -8.04
CA ASN A 221 -3.40 -10.79 -8.30
C ASN A 221 -4.79 -10.19 -8.00
N TYR A 222 -5.45 -10.70 -6.96
CA TYR A 222 -6.80 -10.32 -6.54
C TYR A 222 -7.87 -10.44 -7.63
N ASN A 223 -7.67 -11.34 -8.60
CA ASN A 223 -8.67 -11.62 -9.62
C ASN A 223 -9.82 -12.45 -9.04
N VAL A 224 -10.93 -11.77 -8.70
CA VAL A 224 -12.13 -12.36 -8.12
C VAL A 224 -13.20 -12.73 -9.15
N ILE A 225 -12.96 -12.57 -10.45
CA ILE A 225 -13.98 -12.78 -11.50
C ILE A 225 -14.54 -14.21 -11.45
N GLN A 226 -13.68 -15.22 -11.25
CA GLN A 226 -14.11 -16.62 -11.18
C GLN A 226 -15.01 -16.90 -9.97
N CYS A 227 -14.95 -16.07 -8.92
CA CYS A 227 -15.79 -16.22 -7.73
C CYS A 227 -17.24 -15.74 -7.99
N GLN A 228 -17.47 -14.89 -9.00
CA GLN A 228 -18.80 -14.36 -9.32
C GLN A 228 -19.81 -15.45 -9.68
N VAL A 229 -19.34 -16.57 -10.23
CA VAL A 229 -20.17 -17.72 -10.60
C VAL A 229 -20.99 -18.23 -9.40
N CYS A 230 -20.42 -18.19 -8.20
CA CYS A 230 -21.09 -18.66 -6.98
C CYS A 230 -21.51 -17.51 -6.05
N HIS A 231 -20.70 -16.45 -5.95
CA HIS A 231 -20.95 -15.33 -5.03
C HIS A 231 -21.79 -14.21 -5.65
N GLY A 232 -22.15 -14.34 -6.94
CA GLY A 232 -22.89 -13.35 -7.71
C GLY A 232 -21.99 -12.27 -8.30
N ASN A 233 -22.49 -11.58 -9.33
CA ASN A 233 -21.73 -10.52 -10.03
C ASN A 233 -21.24 -9.41 -9.08
N ASN A 234 -22.04 -9.10 -8.06
CA ASN A 234 -21.72 -8.10 -7.06
C ASN A 234 -21.04 -8.68 -5.82
N PHE A 235 -20.82 -10.00 -5.73
CA PHE A 235 -20.27 -10.66 -4.54
C PHE A 235 -21.14 -10.52 -3.27
N ASP A 236 -22.45 -10.33 -3.46
CA ASP A 236 -23.46 -10.17 -2.40
C ASP A 236 -24.18 -11.47 -2.07
N GLY A 237 -23.47 -12.60 -2.16
CA GLY A 237 -23.97 -13.91 -1.76
C GLY A 237 -24.33 -14.82 -2.93
N GLY A 238 -24.90 -14.31 -4.02
CA GLY A 238 -25.21 -15.11 -5.20
C GLY A 238 -25.94 -16.42 -4.87
N THR A 239 -25.51 -17.53 -5.46
CA THR A 239 -26.02 -18.87 -5.15
C THR A 239 -25.37 -19.48 -3.91
N SER A 240 -24.22 -18.97 -3.44
CA SER A 240 -23.52 -19.47 -2.26
C SER A 240 -24.11 -18.95 -0.94
N GLY A 241 -24.86 -17.85 -0.96
CA GLY A 241 -25.38 -17.15 0.21
C GLY A 241 -24.33 -16.38 1.02
N VAL A 242 -23.06 -16.37 0.61
CA VAL A 242 -21.94 -15.74 1.36
C VAL A 242 -21.48 -14.45 0.67
N SER A 243 -21.72 -13.30 1.29
CA SER A 243 -21.30 -11.98 0.78
C SER A 243 -19.91 -11.58 1.30
N CYS A 244 -19.04 -11.09 0.41
CA CYS A 244 -17.75 -10.51 0.79
C CYS A 244 -17.91 -9.28 1.69
N ARG A 245 -18.96 -8.48 1.44
CA ARG A 245 -19.22 -7.23 2.14
C ARG A 245 -19.68 -7.40 3.58
N SER A 246 -20.07 -8.61 3.97
CA SER A 246 -20.35 -8.93 5.38
C SER A 246 -19.11 -8.80 6.28
N CYS A 247 -17.92 -9.01 5.71
CA CYS A 247 -16.63 -8.85 6.41
C CYS A 247 -15.80 -7.68 5.87
N HIS A 248 -15.96 -7.33 4.59
CA HIS A 248 -15.17 -6.28 3.91
C HIS A 248 -16.06 -5.15 3.38
N ALA A 249 -16.27 -4.11 4.18
CA ALA A 249 -17.20 -3.02 3.86
C ALA A 249 -16.96 -2.36 2.49
N SER A 250 -15.70 -2.20 2.09
CA SER A 250 -15.29 -1.51 0.87
C SER A 250 -14.73 -2.42 -0.23
N TYR A 251 -14.61 -3.73 -0.01
CA TYR A 251 -14.04 -4.66 -0.98
C TYR A 251 -15.08 -5.70 -1.46
N PRO A 252 -15.14 -6.01 -2.77
CA PRO A 252 -14.32 -5.45 -3.85
C PRO A 252 -14.59 -3.96 -4.10
N HIS A 253 -13.53 -3.20 -4.36
CA HIS A 253 -13.64 -1.78 -4.67
C HIS A 253 -14.51 -1.58 -5.91
N THR A 254 -15.32 -0.52 -5.91
CA THR A 254 -16.14 -0.15 -7.07
C THR A 254 -15.26 0.35 -8.22
N ALA A 255 -15.78 0.33 -9.44
CA ALA A 255 -15.04 0.78 -10.63
C ALA A 255 -14.63 2.26 -10.57
N ASP A 256 -15.38 3.08 -9.84
CA ASP A 256 -15.17 4.51 -9.64
C ASP A 256 -14.36 4.85 -8.37
N TRP A 257 -13.79 3.85 -7.69
CA TRP A 257 -13.04 4.00 -6.43
C TRP A 257 -11.92 5.05 -6.48
N LEU A 258 -11.22 5.17 -7.61
CA LEU A 258 -10.14 6.13 -7.82
C LEU A 258 -10.60 7.46 -8.47
N ASN A 259 -11.88 7.61 -8.78
CA ASN A 259 -12.39 8.83 -9.39
C ASN A 259 -12.66 9.89 -8.30
N PRO A 260 -11.88 10.98 -8.22
CA PRO A 260 -12.02 11.98 -7.15
C PRO A 260 -13.39 12.70 -7.17
N ASN A 261 -14.12 12.62 -8.28
CA ASN A 261 -15.46 13.23 -8.41
C ASN A 261 -16.60 12.27 -8.06
N SER A 262 -16.33 10.98 -7.79
CA SER A 262 -17.39 10.04 -7.39
C SER A 262 -17.72 10.17 -5.91
N ALA A 263 -19.02 10.13 -5.58
CA ALA A 263 -19.49 10.04 -4.19
C ALA A 263 -19.05 8.74 -3.49
N ASN A 264 -18.66 7.71 -4.25
CA ASN A 264 -18.24 6.40 -3.73
C ASN A 264 -16.70 6.21 -3.78
N ASN A 265 -15.94 7.28 -4.02
CA ASN A 265 -14.50 7.18 -4.09
C ASN A 265 -13.85 6.94 -2.71
N HIS A 266 -12.59 6.51 -2.71
CA HIS A 266 -11.83 6.23 -1.50
C HIS A 266 -11.75 7.41 -0.51
N GLY A 267 -11.63 8.64 -1.02
CA GLY A 267 -11.62 9.86 -0.21
C GLY A 267 -12.95 10.13 0.47
N ALA A 268 -14.08 9.92 -0.22
CA ALA A 268 -15.41 10.05 0.37
C ALA A 268 -15.68 8.98 1.44
N VAL A 269 -15.24 7.74 1.19
CA VAL A 269 -15.33 6.64 2.17
C VAL A 269 -14.46 6.93 3.39
N LEU A 270 -13.22 7.37 3.19
CA LEU A 270 -12.34 7.76 4.30
C LEU A 270 -12.92 8.94 5.07
N ALA A 271 -13.44 9.97 4.39
CA ALA A 271 -14.06 11.12 5.07
C ALA A 271 -15.23 10.68 5.97
N ALA A 272 -16.09 9.78 5.50
CA ALA A 272 -17.17 9.19 6.31
C ALA A 272 -16.65 8.36 7.51
N GLN A 273 -15.42 7.85 7.41
CA GLN A 273 -14.73 7.10 8.46
C GLN A 273 -13.78 7.99 9.30
N ASN A 274 -13.90 9.32 9.21
CA ASN A 274 -12.98 10.27 9.87
C ASN A 274 -11.51 10.03 9.51
N TYR A 275 -11.28 9.70 8.24
CA TYR A 275 -9.99 9.34 7.65
C TYR A 275 -9.30 8.17 8.36
N ASP A 276 -10.07 7.24 8.94
CA ASP A 276 -9.53 6.00 9.51
C ASP A 276 -9.27 4.96 8.42
N ALA A 277 -7.99 4.65 8.17
CA ALA A 277 -7.57 3.66 7.18
C ALA A 277 -7.08 2.33 7.80
N GLN A 278 -7.32 2.07 9.10
CA GLN A 278 -6.84 0.84 9.75
C GLN A 278 -7.33 -0.43 9.05
N ALA A 279 -8.59 -0.47 8.63
CA ALA A 279 -9.14 -1.62 7.90
C ALA A 279 -8.44 -1.84 6.55
N CYS A 280 -7.94 -0.76 5.92
CA CYS A 280 -7.21 -0.83 4.65
C CYS A 280 -5.81 -1.44 4.81
N GLN A 281 -5.20 -1.31 5.99
CA GLN A 281 -3.85 -1.82 6.27
C GLN A 281 -3.73 -3.34 6.08
N LEU A 282 -4.85 -4.07 6.20
CA LEU A 282 -4.91 -5.52 5.96
C LEU A 282 -4.39 -5.94 4.58
N CYS A 283 -4.63 -5.12 3.55
CA CYS A 283 -4.19 -5.39 2.18
C CYS A 283 -3.13 -4.40 1.70
N HIS A 284 -3.21 -3.14 2.15
CA HIS A 284 -2.33 -2.06 1.70
C HIS A 284 -1.06 -1.90 2.55
N GLY A 285 -0.90 -2.72 3.60
CA GLY A 285 0.24 -2.67 4.52
C GLY A 285 -0.01 -1.72 5.69
N SER A 286 0.69 -1.94 6.81
CA SER A 286 0.57 -1.08 8.00
C SER A 286 0.93 0.38 7.72
N ASP A 287 1.83 0.62 6.77
CA ASP A 287 2.27 1.94 6.30
C ASP A 287 1.45 2.47 5.10
N LEU A 288 0.45 1.70 4.65
CA LEU A 288 -0.37 1.94 3.46
C LEU A 288 0.45 2.12 2.16
N ASN A 289 1.66 1.53 2.13
CA ASN A 289 2.58 1.67 1.01
C ASN A 289 2.54 0.47 0.04
N GLY A 290 1.36 -0.10 -0.16
CA GLY A 290 1.12 -1.16 -1.14
C GLY A 290 0.84 -2.51 -0.50
N GLY A 291 1.54 -2.88 0.58
CA GLY A 291 1.34 -4.16 1.26
C GLY A 291 1.25 -5.34 0.30
N THR A 292 0.30 -6.25 0.52
CA THR A 292 0.05 -7.37 -0.39
C THR A 292 -0.72 -6.96 -1.65
N SER A 293 -1.33 -5.77 -1.69
CA SER A 293 -2.09 -5.26 -2.85
C SER A 293 -1.22 -4.60 -3.93
N ASN A 294 0.01 -4.21 -3.61
CA ASN A 294 0.89 -3.37 -4.42
C ASN A 294 0.32 -1.97 -4.80
N VAL A 295 -0.75 -1.51 -4.15
CA VAL A 295 -1.34 -0.17 -4.37
C VAL A 295 -1.05 0.74 -3.18
N SER A 296 -0.17 1.72 -3.38
CA SER A 296 0.28 2.66 -2.33
C SER A 296 -0.51 3.97 -2.34
N CYS A 297 -1.00 4.39 -1.17
CA CYS A 297 -1.63 5.71 -0.98
C CYS A 297 -0.63 6.85 -1.23
N ARG A 298 0.64 6.63 -0.90
CA ARG A 298 1.72 7.64 -0.99
C ARG A 298 2.06 8.05 -2.41
N LYS A 299 1.65 7.25 -3.40
CA LYS A 299 1.80 7.60 -4.82
C LYS A 299 1.04 8.88 -5.18
N CYS A 300 -0.08 9.16 -4.50
CA CYS A 300 -0.91 10.34 -4.73
C CYS A 300 -1.02 11.23 -3.49
N HIS A 301 -0.89 10.68 -2.28
CA HIS A 301 -0.99 11.40 -1.02
C HIS A 301 0.35 11.36 -0.28
N ALA A 302 1.28 12.24 -0.67
CA ALA A 302 2.66 12.23 -0.16
C ALA A 302 2.76 12.31 1.38
N SER A 303 1.86 13.06 2.02
CA SER A 303 1.83 13.25 3.47
C SER A 303 1.10 12.12 4.22
N TYR A 304 0.17 11.40 3.58
CA TYR A 304 -0.73 10.46 4.26
C TYR A 304 -0.32 8.98 4.07
N PRO A 305 -0.29 8.16 5.15
CA PRO A 305 -0.47 8.54 6.55
C PRO A 305 0.80 9.18 7.14
N HIS A 306 0.61 10.13 8.06
CA HIS A 306 1.72 10.75 8.79
C HIS A 306 2.38 9.73 9.74
N PRO A 307 3.71 9.79 9.95
CA PRO A 307 4.40 8.93 10.92
C PRO A 307 4.00 9.25 12.37
N GLU A 308 4.23 8.30 13.29
CA GLU A 308 4.11 8.57 14.73
C GLU A 308 5.06 9.71 15.15
N ASN A 309 4.63 10.55 16.09
CA ASN A 309 5.38 11.71 16.59
C ASN A 309 5.79 12.74 15.52
N TRP A 310 4.90 13.04 14.57
CA TRP A 310 5.09 14.05 13.52
C TRP A 310 5.35 15.50 14.02
N VAL A 311 5.43 15.72 15.33
CA VAL A 311 5.63 17.02 15.96
C VAL A 311 7.11 17.45 15.98
N ALA A 312 8.06 16.50 16.09
CA ALA A 312 9.48 16.83 16.25
C ALA A 312 10.41 15.75 15.67
N GLY A 313 11.67 16.12 15.41
CA GLY A 313 12.72 15.23 14.91
C GLY A 313 12.84 15.20 13.37
N ALA A 314 13.62 14.24 12.88
CA ALA A 314 14.02 14.15 11.47
C ALA A 314 12.85 13.89 10.50
N THR A 315 11.72 13.40 11.01
CA THR A 315 10.50 13.13 10.23
C THR A 315 9.36 14.07 10.59
N SER A 316 9.63 15.20 11.25
CA SER A 316 8.60 16.17 11.69
C SER A 316 7.87 16.84 10.53
N HIS A 317 6.70 17.43 10.82
CA HIS A 317 5.93 18.22 9.85
C HIS A 317 6.74 19.40 9.29
N TYR A 318 7.62 20.02 10.09
CA TYR A 318 8.50 21.09 9.61
C TYR A 318 9.46 20.58 8.52
N VAL A 319 10.15 19.46 8.74
CA VAL A 319 11.06 18.87 7.74
C VAL A 319 10.30 18.47 6.47
N PHE A 320 9.08 17.92 6.64
CA PHE A 320 8.21 17.59 5.52
C PHE A 320 7.82 18.84 4.72
N LEU A 321 7.31 19.89 5.38
CA LEU A 321 6.90 21.14 4.74
C LEU A 321 8.07 21.80 4.02
N LYS A 322 9.23 21.90 4.65
CA LYS A 322 10.45 22.44 4.05
C LYS A 322 10.86 21.70 2.76
N SER A 323 10.68 20.37 2.74
CA SER A 323 10.97 19.54 1.56
C SER A 323 9.90 19.59 0.48
N ASN A 324 8.74 20.19 0.78
CA ASN A 324 7.57 20.30 -0.11
C ASN A 324 7.14 21.76 -0.28
N ALA A 325 8.10 22.69 -0.38
CA ALA A 325 7.87 24.10 -0.64
C ALA A 325 6.84 24.77 0.29
N PHE A 326 6.81 24.33 1.55
CA PHE A 326 5.87 24.77 2.59
C PHE A 326 4.39 24.70 2.17
N ASP A 327 3.99 23.72 1.36
CA ASP A 327 2.60 23.54 0.92
C ASP A 327 1.65 23.18 2.08
N LEU A 328 1.11 24.21 2.73
CA LEU A 328 0.07 24.10 3.75
C LEU A 328 -1.33 23.88 3.16
N ALA A 329 -1.56 24.23 1.90
CA ALA A 329 -2.86 24.05 1.24
C ALA A 329 -3.22 22.56 1.11
N SER A 330 -2.24 21.69 0.85
CA SER A 330 -2.43 20.23 0.87
C SER A 330 -2.99 19.72 2.21
N CYS A 331 -2.59 20.34 3.32
CA CYS A 331 -3.00 19.97 4.66
C CYS A 331 -4.47 20.33 4.94
N GLN A 332 -4.97 21.45 4.37
CA GLN A 332 -6.36 21.91 4.53
C GLN A 332 -7.39 20.90 4.01
N SER A 333 -7.01 20.08 3.03
CA SER A 333 -7.87 19.03 2.47
C SER A 333 -8.33 17.99 3.49
N CYS A 334 -7.52 17.75 4.54
CA CYS A 334 -7.79 16.79 5.60
C CYS A 334 -8.04 17.46 6.95
N HIS A 335 -7.43 18.63 7.20
CA HIS A 335 -7.46 19.31 8.51
C HIS A 335 -8.44 20.48 8.59
N GLY A 336 -9.20 20.72 7.51
CA GLY A 336 -10.10 21.86 7.40
C GLY A 336 -9.35 23.15 7.08
N GLN A 337 -10.09 24.15 6.60
CA GLN A 337 -9.53 25.43 6.14
C GLN A 337 -8.82 26.22 7.25
N ASN A 338 -9.21 26.02 8.51
CA ASN A 338 -8.58 26.64 9.67
C ASN A 338 -7.63 25.69 10.42
N TYR A 339 -7.31 24.51 9.87
CA TYR A 339 -6.46 23.50 10.51
C TYR A 339 -7.01 22.95 11.85
N GLY A 340 -8.33 23.11 12.08
CA GLY A 340 -9.02 22.76 13.32
C GLY A 340 -9.50 21.30 13.42
N THR A 341 -9.55 20.56 12.32
CA THR A 341 -10.24 19.26 12.23
C THR A 341 -9.27 18.08 12.33
N MET A 342 -9.25 17.33 13.45
CA MET A 342 -8.54 16.05 13.59
C MET A 342 -9.12 15.12 14.69
N LYS A 343 -8.91 13.80 14.54
CA LYS A 343 -9.18 12.76 15.56
C LYS A 343 -8.19 12.90 16.74
N GLY A 344 -8.68 12.84 17.97
CA GLY A 344 -7.82 12.73 19.17
C GLY A 344 -7.25 14.03 19.77
N ASN A 345 -7.91 15.18 19.61
CA ASN A 345 -7.55 16.47 20.24
C ASN A 345 -6.28 17.19 19.74
N THR A 346 -5.62 16.70 18.69
CA THR A 346 -4.42 17.36 18.13
C THR A 346 -4.81 18.19 16.92
N SER A 347 -5.30 19.41 17.12
CA SER A 347 -5.38 20.41 16.04
C SER A 347 -4.00 21.06 15.87
N CYS A 348 -3.67 21.54 14.66
CA CYS A 348 -2.52 22.41 14.47
C CYS A 348 -2.59 23.63 15.41
N LEU A 349 -3.81 24.11 15.69
CA LEU A 349 -4.10 25.24 16.57
C LEU A 349 -3.82 24.94 18.05
N THR A 350 -3.64 23.67 18.44
CA THR A 350 -3.21 23.31 19.80
C THR A 350 -1.80 23.82 20.09
N CYS A 351 -0.90 23.79 19.11
CA CYS A 351 0.46 24.28 19.22
C CYS A 351 0.63 25.65 18.55
N HIS A 352 0.04 25.85 17.38
CA HIS A 352 0.04 27.12 16.65
C HIS A 352 -1.14 27.98 17.09
N THR A 353 -1.09 28.44 18.34
CA THR A 353 -2.20 29.13 19.02
C THR A 353 -2.40 30.59 18.60
N LYS A 354 -1.45 31.16 17.85
CA LYS A 354 -1.48 32.57 17.46
C LYS A 354 -2.45 32.80 16.29
N GLN A 355 -2.87 34.05 16.11
CA GLN A 355 -3.69 34.45 14.95
C GLN A 355 -2.95 34.09 13.65
N GLY A 356 -3.66 33.41 12.74
CA GLY A 356 -3.07 32.83 11.51
C GLY A 356 -2.59 31.38 11.67
N GLY A 357 -2.51 30.86 12.89
CA GLY A 357 -2.14 29.47 13.17
C GLY A 357 -0.79 29.10 12.54
N PRO A 358 -0.70 28.00 11.77
CA PRO A 358 0.55 27.60 11.12
C PRO A 358 1.03 28.58 10.03
N GLU A 359 0.19 29.49 9.57
CA GLU A 359 0.52 30.52 8.57
C GLU A 359 0.95 31.87 9.18
N ALA A 360 1.02 31.98 10.52
CA ALA A 360 1.42 33.22 11.16
C ALA A 360 2.86 33.60 10.78
N CYS A 361 3.10 34.88 10.42
CA CYS A 361 4.38 35.33 9.85
C CYS A 361 5.59 34.98 10.73
N ASN A 362 5.44 35.14 12.05
CA ASN A 362 6.52 34.89 13.01
C ASN A 362 6.88 33.40 13.16
N VAL A 363 6.07 32.46 12.65
CA VAL A 363 6.38 31.03 12.64
C VAL A 363 7.59 30.74 11.76
N CYS A 364 7.70 31.45 10.63
CA CYS A 364 8.81 31.33 9.69
C CYS A 364 9.82 32.48 9.85
N HIS A 365 9.33 33.70 10.09
CA HIS A 365 10.14 34.91 10.13
C HIS A 365 10.48 35.29 11.57
N GLY A 366 11.74 35.06 11.96
CA GLY A 366 12.28 35.53 13.24
C GLY A 366 11.87 34.70 14.45
N ASN A 367 11.13 35.28 15.38
CA ASN A 367 10.81 34.63 16.66
C ASN A 367 9.36 34.13 16.72
N ALA A 368 9.17 32.83 16.57
CA ALA A 368 7.86 32.15 16.67
C ALA A 368 7.15 32.32 18.02
N SER A 369 7.87 32.68 19.09
CA SER A 369 7.27 33.01 20.39
C SER A 369 6.91 34.49 20.55
N GLY A 370 7.31 35.34 19.59
CA GLY A 370 7.05 36.77 19.58
C GLY A 370 5.57 37.14 19.42
N ASP A 371 5.25 38.42 19.59
CA ASP A 371 3.92 38.95 19.31
C ASP A 371 3.69 38.99 17.79
N VAL A 372 2.57 38.42 17.33
CA VAL A 372 2.19 38.44 15.91
C VAL A 372 1.81 39.83 15.41
N ASN A 373 1.66 40.82 16.27
CA ASN A 373 1.39 42.20 15.87
C ASN A 373 2.63 43.08 15.88
N ASP A 374 3.77 42.56 16.36
CA ASP A 374 5.04 43.28 16.39
C ASP A 374 5.93 42.83 15.22
N LEU A 375 5.95 43.65 14.17
CA LEU A 375 6.76 43.39 12.98
C LEU A 375 8.27 43.28 13.28
N THR A 376 8.73 43.84 14.40
CA THR A 376 10.16 43.76 14.76
C THR A 376 10.59 42.34 15.13
N THR A 377 9.63 41.48 15.54
CA THR A 377 9.91 40.07 15.78
C THR A 377 10.02 39.26 14.49
N TRP A 378 9.71 39.86 13.33
CA TRP A 378 9.74 39.21 12.02
C TRP A 378 11.07 39.42 11.28
N ALA A 379 11.78 40.51 11.55
CA ALA A 379 13.10 40.75 10.96
C ALA A 379 14.13 39.81 11.61
N PRO A 380 14.57 38.75 10.93
CA PRO A 380 14.92 37.53 11.63
C PRO A 380 16.19 37.66 12.49
N PRO A 381 16.12 37.45 13.82
CA PRO A 381 17.26 36.95 14.58
C PRO A 381 17.56 35.47 14.23
N LYS A 382 16.65 34.82 13.50
CA LYS A 382 16.73 33.42 13.07
C LYS A 382 16.15 33.24 11.65
N GLY A 383 16.92 32.70 10.72
CA GLY A 383 16.50 32.39 9.35
C GLY A 383 15.72 31.08 9.19
N LEU A 384 15.30 30.78 7.96
CA LEU A 384 14.50 29.60 7.61
C LEU A 384 15.28 28.27 7.70
N ASP A 385 16.61 28.31 7.73
CA ASP A 385 17.47 27.14 7.94
C ASP A 385 18.06 27.10 9.35
N ASP A 386 17.35 27.72 10.31
CA ASP A 386 17.75 27.86 11.70
C ASP A 386 19.02 28.69 11.93
N GLU A 387 19.44 29.51 10.97
CA GLU A 387 20.63 30.33 11.08
C GLU A 387 20.40 31.46 12.07
N THR A 388 21.31 31.66 13.03
CA THR A 388 21.22 32.75 14.01
C THR A 388 22.40 33.72 13.95
N ALA A 389 23.41 33.41 13.14
CA ALA A 389 24.61 34.22 13.03
C ALA A 389 24.39 35.37 12.05
N ILE A 390 24.78 36.60 12.43
CA ILE A 390 24.76 37.78 11.55
C ILE A 390 25.58 37.56 10.27
N SER A 391 26.59 36.67 10.31
CA SER A 391 27.35 36.27 9.13
C SER A 391 26.54 35.47 8.10
N SER A 392 25.34 35.00 8.43
CA SER A 392 24.42 34.39 7.47
C SER A 392 23.60 35.49 6.78
N PRO A 393 23.48 35.48 5.44
CA PRO A 393 22.66 36.46 4.73
C PRO A 393 21.17 36.39 5.10
N ALA A 394 20.68 35.25 5.60
CA ALA A 394 19.30 35.13 6.10
C ALA A 394 19.05 35.98 7.36
N VAL A 395 20.08 36.21 8.18
CA VAL A 395 20.01 37.05 9.40
C VAL A 395 20.56 38.44 9.11
N GLY A 396 21.84 38.54 8.73
CA GLY A 396 22.51 39.76 8.33
C GLY A 396 22.30 40.95 9.27
N ALA A 397 22.31 42.15 8.69
CA ALA A 397 22.16 43.41 9.39
C ALA A 397 20.69 43.81 9.66
N HIS A 398 19.71 42.90 9.58
CA HIS A 398 18.28 43.20 9.81
C HIS A 398 18.04 43.95 11.12
N GLN A 399 18.53 43.38 12.23
CA GLN A 399 18.33 43.94 13.57
C GLN A 399 19.06 45.27 13.74
N ALA A 400 20.21 45.47 13.10
CA ALA A 400 20.94 46.73 13.14
C ALA A 400 20.14 47.87 12.47
N HIS A 401 19.54 47.61 11.30
CA HIS A 401 18.71 48.58 10.59
C HIS A 401 17.45 48.93 11.38
N LEU A 402 16.71 47.96 11.90
CA LEU A 402 15.51 48.22 12.70
C LEU A 402 15.81 49.03 13.97
N ASN A 403 16.88 48.69 14.68
CA ASN A 403 17.25 49.38 15.92
C ASN A 403 17.67 50.84 15.66
N TYR A 404 18.23 51.13 14.49
CA TYR A 404 18.56 52.50 14.10
C TYR A 404 17.29 53.34 13.88
N TYR A 405 16.30 52.80 13.16
CA TYR A 405 15.03 53.45 12.84
C TYR A 405 13.89 53.10 13.80
N SER A 406 14.20 52.80 15.07
CA SER A 406 13.21 52.31 16.06
C SER A 406 12.11 53.33 16.41
N ASN A 407 12.27 54.57 15.99
CA ASN A 407 11.30 55.65 16.10
C ASN A 407 10.34 55.73 14.89
N LEU A 408 10.54 54.92 13.85
CA LEU A 408 9.65 54.79 12.69
C LEU A 408 8.83 53.49 12.79
N PRO A 409 7.64 53.43 12.18
CA PRO A 409 6.92 52.18 12.03
C PRO A 409 7.78 51.15 11.29
N ALA A 410 7.93 49.94 11.83
CA ALA A 410 8.78 48.90 11.26
C ALA A 410 8.42 48.56 9.81
N ARG A 411 7.14 48.65 9.42
CA ARG A 411 6.69 48.48 8.03
C ARG A 411 7.39 49.47 7.09
N ASP A 412 7.49 50.73 7.48
CA ASP A 412 8.11 51.78 6.66
C ASP A 412 9.61 51.50 6.50
N VAL A 413 10.25 50.91 7.51
CA VAL A 413 11.67 50.51 7.44
C VAL A 413 11.86 49.29 6.52
N CYS A 414 11.03 48.25 6.64
CA CYS A 414 11.16 47.04 5.83
C CYS A 414 10.96 47.31 4.33
N GLN A 415 10.00 48.17 3.99
CA GLN A 415 9.68 48.53 2.61
C GLN A 415 10.81 49.28 1.89
N GLU A 416 11.82 49.76 2.62
CA GLU A 416 13.02 50.36 2.02
C GLU A 416 13.99 49.31 1.45
N CYS A 417 13.83 48.02 1.78
CA CYS A 417 14.74 46.96 1.36
C CYS A 417 14.08 45.88 0.50
N HIS A 418 12.88 45.45 0.86
CA HIS A 418 12.18 44.35 0.18
C HIS A 418 10.65 44.47 0.32
N VAL A 419 9.93 43.70 -0.50
CA VAL A 419 8.47 43.59 -0.37
C VAL A 419 8.14 42.83 0.92
N VAL A 420 7.26 43.39 1.75
CA VAL A 420 6.71 42.69 2.92
C VAL A 420 5.35 42.10 2.53
N PRO A 421 5.23 40.76 2.45
CA PRO A 421 3.96 40.10 2.14
C PRO A 421 2.87 40.45 3.15
N ASN A 422 1.62 40.47 2.70
CA ASN A 422 0.47 40.72 3.57
C ASN A 422 -0.28 39.43 3.97
N ALA A 423 0.07 38.29 3.38
CA ALA A 423 -0.48 36.97 3.69
C ALA A 423 0.53 35.86 3.32
N PHE A 424 0.33 34.65 3.86
CA PHE A 424 1.15 33.48 3.55
C PHE A 424 1.16 33.16 2.05
N ALA A 425 -0.02 33.15 1.41
CA ALA A 425 -0.18 32.82 0.00
C ALA A 425 0.01 34.01 -0.97
N THR A 426 0.62 35.12 -0.52
CA THR A 426 0.96 36.23 -1.43
C THR A 426 1.88 35.68 -2.55
N PRO A 427 1.62 36.00 -3.84
CA PRO A 427 2.48 35.55 -4.93
C PRO A 427 3.95 35.93 -4.67
N ASN A 428 4.85 35.01 -4.98
CA ASN A 428 6.30 35.12 -4.75
C ASN A 428 6.73 35.18 -3.27
N HIS A 429 5.84 35.06 -2.28
CA HIS A 429 6.30 34.97 -0.88
C HIS A 429 7.02 33.65 -0.59
N VAL A 430 6.42 32.52 -1.01
CA VAL A 430 7.04 31.19 -0.96
C VAL A 430 7.22 30.74 -2.40
N ASP A 431 8.47 30.78 -2.86
CA ASP A 431 8.86 30.49 -4.24
C ASP A 431 10.00 29.45 -4.31
N ASP A 432 10.66 29.33 -5.45
CA ASP A 432 11.64 28.27 -5.73
C ASP A 432 13.04 28.52 -5.14
N ASN A 433 13.32 29.71 -4.61
CA ASN A 433 14.66 30.10 -4.17
C ASN A 433 14.75 30.46 -2.68
N ASN A 434 13.60 30.57 -1.98
CA ASN A 434 13.51 30.86 -0.54
C ASN A 434 14.25 32.16 -0.13
N ARG A 435 14.31 33.16 -1.01
CA ARG A 435 14.94 34.47 -0.73
C ARG A 435 13.90 35.58 -0.86
N ALA A 436 14.02 36.60 -0.02
CA ALA A 436 13.20 37.80 -0.16
C ALA A 436 13.59 38.59 -1.42
N GLU A 437 12.60 39.13 -2.13
CA GLU A 437 12.82 40.00 -3.28
C GLU A 437 13.28 41.38 -2.84
N ALA A 438 14.55 41.70 -3.11
CA ALA A 438 15.12 43.02 -2.85
C ALA A 438 14.53 44.08 -3.81
N VAL A 439 13.48 44.74 -3.34
CA VAL A 439 12.81 45.87 -4.00
C VAL A 439 12.97 47.07 -3.08
N PHE A 440 13.91 47.94 -3.44
CA PHE A 440 14.27 49.09 -2.60
C PHE A 440 13.24 50.21 -2.69
N GLY A 441 12.98 50.82 -1.53
CA GLY A 441 12.00 51.87 -1.40
C GLY A 441 12.49 53.25 -1.87
N PRO A 442 11.58 54.25 -1.84
CA PRO A 442 11.86 55.58 -2.35
C PRO A 442 12.99 56.32 -1.61
N LEU A 443 13.18 56.08 -0.31
CA LEU A 443 14.24 56.75 0.44
C LEU A 443 15.61 56.18 0.07
N GLY A 444 15.74 54.85 -0.01
CA GLY A 444 16.96 54.20 -0.47
C GLY A 444 17.32 54.60 -1.91
N ALA A 445 16.31 54.73 -2.77
CA ALA A 445 16.45 55.11 -4.18
C ALA A 445 16.31 56.63 -4.44
N LEU A 446 16.50 57.47 -3.42
CA LEU A 446 16.27 58.91 -3.54
C LEU A 446 17.14 59.57 -4.61
N ILE A 447 16.49 60.22 -5.58
CA ILE A 447 17.16 61.01 -6.62
C ILE A 447 17.67 62.31 -6.00
N THR A 448 18.95 62.62 -6.23
CA THR A 448 19.63 63.79 -5.66
C THR A 448 20.45 64.54 -6.72
N GLU A 449 21.17 65.58 -6.31
CA GLU A 449 22.11 66.33 -7.14
C GLU A 449 21.43 67.04 -8.34
N GLY A 450 20.28 67.69 -8.12
CA GLY A 450 19.52 68.31 -9.20
C GLY A 450 18.96 67.32 -10.21
N GLY A 451 18.70 66.08 -9.80
CA GLY A 451 18.24 65.00 -10.68
C GLY A 451 19.37 64.28 -11.43
N SER A 452 20.63 64.70 -11.27
CA SER A 452 21.76 64.07 -11.96
C SER A 452 22.16 62.73 -11.34
N ARG A 453 21.87 62.53 -10.06
CA ARG A 453 22.17 61.28 -9.36
C ARG A 453 20.90 60.49 -9.17
N VAL A 454 20.73 59.49 -10.03
CA VAL A 454 19.61 58.54 -10.00
C VAL A 454 20.13 57.20 -9.47
N PRO A 455 19.83 56.82 -8.22
CA PRO A 455 20.24 55.54 -7.65
C PRO A 455 19.71 54.34 -8.43
N ASN A 456 20.57 53.35 -8.65
CA ASN A 456 20.16 51.99 -8.95
C ASN A 456 20.59 51.13 -7.76
N VAL A 457 19.74 51.06 -6.73
CA VAL A 457 20.07 50.36 -5.49
C VAL A 457 20.09 48.86 -5.75
N ILE A 458 21.21 48.22 -5.43
CA ILE A 458 21.44 46.80 -5.72
C ILE A 458 21.84 46.09 -4.43
N TYR A 459 21.17 44.97 -4.15
CA TYR A 459 21.69 43.90 -3.29
C TYR A 459 22.29 42.81 -4.17
N ASP A 460 23.61 42.61 -4.06
CA ASP A 460 24.28 41.50 -4.72
C ASP A 460 24.17 40.25 -3.82
N PHE A 461 23.34 39.30 -4.22
CA PHE A 461 23.11 38.04 -3.50
C PHE A 461 24.32 37.10 -3.45
N ASN A 462 25.32 37.27 -4.32
CA ASN A 462 26.54 36.46 -4.32
C ASN A 462 27.60 37.08 -3.40
N ALA A 463 27.74 38.40 -3.46
CA ALA A 463 28.71 39.13 -2.65
C ALA A 463 28.14 39.53 -1.26
N ASN A 464 26.83 39.42 -1.05
CA ASN A 464 26.10 39.94 0.11
C ASN A 464 26.42 41.42 0.37
N THR A 465 26.40 42.24 -0.69
CA THR A 465 26.67 43.68 -0.59
C THR A 465 25.50 44.53 -1.02
N CYS A 466 25.33 45.68 -0.37
CA CYS A 466 24.36 46.69 -0.75
C CYS A 466 25.11 47.87 -1.37
N SER A 467 24.68 48.36 -2.53
CA SER A 467 25.34 49.48 -3.21
C SER A 467 24.36 50.54 -3.71
N ALA A 468 24.89 51.73 -3.98
CA ALA A 468 24.19 52.86 -4.58
C ALA A 468 22.95 53.38 -3.82
N SER A 469 22.73 52.99 -2.56
CA SER A 469 21.67 53.53 -1.71
C SER A 469 21.99 54.92 -1.17
N TYR A 470 20.98 55.79 -1.10
CA TYR A 470 21.04 57.07 -0.39
C TYR A 470 21.54 56.91 1.05
N CYS A 471 21.01 55.92 1.79
CA CYS A 471 21.36 55.65 3.18
C CYS A 471 22.85 55.30 3.34
N HIS A 472 23.48 54.74 2.30
CA HIS A 472 24.89 54.38 2.28
C HIS A 472 25.77 55.47 1.65
N GLY A 473 25.24 56.69 1.48
CA GLY A 473 26.01 57.84 1.03
C GLY A 473 26.00 58.08 -0.47
N ASN A 474 25.13 57.41 -1.23
CA ASN A 474 24.98 57.69 -2.66
C ASN A 474 24.09 58.93 -2.91
N TRP A 475 24.56 60.08 -2.46
CA TRP A 475 23.87 61.35 -2.64
C TRP A 475 24.83 62.47 -3.03
N GLY A 476 24.28 63.49 -3.67
CA GLY A 476 25.00 64.71 -4.03
C GLY A 476 24.12 65.95 -3.88
N MET A 477 24.73 67.09 -3.61
CA MET A 477 24.06 68.39 -3.51
C MET A 477 24.84 69.43 -4.29
N ARG A 478 24.17 70.13 -5.21
CA ARG A 478 24.81 71.17 -6.02
C ARG A 478 24.84 72.49 -5.28
N LYS A 479 26.00 73.14 -5.25
CA LYS A 479 26.18 74.49 -4.71
C LYS A 479 25.18 75.48 -5.30
N ALA A 480 25.00 75.45 -6.63
CA ALA A 480 24.10 76.33 -7.36
C ALA A 480 22.60 76.17 -7.03
N LEU A 481 22.22 75.07 -6.36
CA LEU A 481 20.85 74.79 -5.95
C LEU A 481 20.66 74.95 -4.43
N SER A 482 21.72 75.27 -3.69
CA SER A 482 21.67 75.40 -2.24
C SER A 482 21.30 76.82 -1.80
N ARG A 483 20.54 76.92 -0.69
CA ARG A 483 20.26 78.19 -0.01
C ARG A 483 21.50 78.78 0.68
N TYR A 484 22.49 77.94 0.98
CA TYR A 484 23.67 78.26 1.79
C TYR A 484 24.95 77.88 1.02
N ASP A 485 25.13 78.46 -0.16
CA ASP A 485 26.24 78.15 -1.08
C ASP A 485 27.64 78.43 -0.48
N PHE A 486 27.74 79.35 0.49
CA PHE A 486 28.97 79.71 1.17
C PHE A 486 29.62 78.55 1.94
N ILE A 487 28.84 77.50 2.28
CA ILE A 487 29.35 76.34 3.01
C ILE A 487 30.06 75.32 2.12
N TYR A 488 29.96 75.49 0.79
CA TYR A 488 30.53 74.57 -0.19
C TYR A 488 31.97 74.93 -0.53
N SER A 489 32.86 73.95 -0.44
CA SER A 489 34.25 74.02 -0.91
C SER A 489 34.42 73.54 -2.36
N ALA A 490 33.37 72.94 -2.96
CA ALA A 490 33.32 72.47 -4.33
C ALA A 490 31.92 72.68 -4.95
N ASP A 491 31.77 72.48 -6.27
CA ASP A 491 30.48 72.64 -6.97
C ASP A 491 29.42 71.62 -6.51
N VAL A 492 29.86 70.46 -6.02
CA VAL A 492 29.01 69.40 -5.50
C VAL A 492 29.54 68.95 -4.15
N MET A 493 28.66 68.86 -3.16
CA MET A 493 28.90 68.17 -1.90
C MET A 493 28.34 66.75 -1.99
N SER A 494 29.10 65.73 -1.60
CA SER A 494 28.69 64.34 -1.79
C SER A 494 28.99 63.45 -0.59
N GLY A 495 28.19 62.39 -0.47
CA GLY A 495 28.51 61.28 0.40
C GLY A 495 29.65 60.40 -0.12
N SER A 496 29.96 59.36 0.63
CA SER A 496 31.05 58.42 0.36
C SER A 496 30.65 57.27 -0.57
N SER A 497 29.36 57.14 -0.93
CA SER A 497 28.82 56.03 -1.73
C SER A 497 29.35 54.65 -1.28
N ALA A 498 29.23 54.35 0.02
CA ALA A 498 29.73 53.12 0.60
C ALA A 498 28.99 51.88 0.05
N THR A 499 29.73 50.78 -0.06
CA THR A 499 29.21 49.46 -0.44
C THR A 499 29.36 48.50 0.74
N PRO A 500 28.50 48.60 1.78
CA PRO A 500 28.62 47.76 2.97
C PRO A 500 28.30 46.30 2.68
N GLN A 501 28.89 45.44 3.51
CA GLN A 501 28.62 44.01 3.58
C GLN A 501 27.39 43.78 4.47
N TRP A 502 26.35 43.14 3.93
CA TRP A 502 25.11 42.83 4.64
C TRP A 502 25.32 41.92 5.85
N THR A 503 26.31 41.05 5.76
CA THR A 503 26.69 40.08 6.80
C THR A 503 27.72 40.65 7.78
N ASP A 504 28.06 41.93 7.69
CA ASP A 504 28.90 42.61 8.68
C ASP A 504 28.01 43.17 9.80
N GLY A 505 28.16 42.60 10.99
CA GLY A 505 27.41 43.01 12.18
C GLY A 505 27.99 44.21 12.91
N ASN A 506 29.10 44.78 12.43
CA ASN A 506 29.70 45.94 13.06
C ASN A 506 28.84 47.19 12.88
N PRO A 507 28.62 47.99 13.93
CA PRO A 507 27.96 49.29 13.80
C PRO A 507 28.71 50.17 12.79
N ALA A 508 27.97 50.85 11.91
CA ALA A 508 28.57 51.79 10.98
C ALA A 508 29.28 52.91 11.75
N ALA A 509 30.59 53.08 11.50
CA ALA A 509 31.35 54.16 12.09
C ALA A 509 30.90 55.51 11.51
N CYS A 510 30.79 56.54 12.36
CA CYS A 510 30.48 57.90 11.90
C CYS A 510 31.49 58.35 10.83
N GLY A 511 30.99 58.98 9.76
CA GLY A 511 31.79 59.40 8.61
C GLY A 511 31.94 58.35 7.50
N SER A 512 31.56 57.09 7.73
CA SER A 512 31.56 56.06 6.66
C SER A 512 30.61 56.40 5.51
N CYS A 513 29.46 57.04 5.80
CA CYS A 513 28.46 57.40 4.79
C CYS A 513 28.77 58.71 4.07
N HIS A 514 29.34 59.71 4.74
CA HIS A 514 29.52 61.03 4.15
C HIS A 514 30.70 61.83 4.70
N GLY A 515 31.74 61.24 5.26
CA GLY A 515 32.84 61.99 5.90
C GLY A 515 32.38 62.89 7.06
N LEU A 516 33.34 63.49 7.77
CA LEU A 516 33.07 64.43 8.86
C LEU A 516 34.02 65.64 8.72
N PRO A 517 33.67 66.67 7.91
CA PRO A 517 32.43 66.86 7.16
C PRO A 517 32.41 66.15 5.78
N PRO A 518 31.29 66.23 5.02
CA PRO A 518 31.24 65.73 3.64
C PRO A 518 32.23 66.32 2.67
N THR A 519 32.61 65.50 1.70
CA THR A 519 33.41 65.94 0.54
C THR A 519 32.68 67.08 -0.14
N GLY A 520 33.35 68.21 -0.36
CA GLY A 520 32.75 69.42 -0.93
C GLY A 520 32.10 70.37 0.09
N HIS A 521 32.14 70.04 1.39
CA HIS A 521 31.84 70.96 2.49
C HIS A 521 33.11 71.70 2.95
N ASN A 522 33.00 72.95 3.40
CA ASN A 522 34.11 73.66 4.05
C ASN A 522 34.56 72.93 5.33
N PRO A 523 35.86 72.91 5.66
CA PRO A 523 36.34 72.16 6.81
C PRO A 523 35.95 72.83 8.13
N PHE A 524 35.25 72.10 8.99
CA PHE A 524 34.94 72.49 10.37
C PHE A 524 35.20 71.32 11.31
N GLY A 525 35.55 71.62 12.57
CA GLY A 525 35.64 70.60 13.62
C GLY A 525 34.25 70.07 13.98
N ILE A 526 34.17 68.81 14.44
CA ILE A 526 32.89 68.13 14.72
C ILE A 526 32.02 68.88 15.73
N SER A 527 32.61 69.59 16.69
CA SER A 527 31.89 70.40 17.67
C SER A 527 31.17 71.61 17.08
N ALA A 528 31.57 72.06 15.89
CA ALA A 528 30.91 73.16 15.19
C ALA A 528 29.69 72.70 14.38
N CYS A 529 29.50 71.39 14.16
CA CYS A 529 28.39 70.87 13.37
C CYS A 529 27.03 71.29 13.92
N MET A 530 26.87 71.32 15.25
CA MET A 530 25.61 71.73 15.91
C MET A 530 25.19 73.15 15.55
N ILE A 531 26.12 74.06 15.26
CA ILE A 531 25.82 75.47 14.95
C ILE A 531 24.88 75.56 13.74
N CYS A 532 25.13 74.74 12.72
CA CYS A 532 24.33 74.67 11.51
C CYS A 532 23.33 73.52 11.58
N HIS A 533 23.70 72.31 11.99
CA HIS A 533 22.83 71.13 12.03
C HIS A 533 22.05 71.00 13.35
N GLN A 534 21.48 72.12 13.79
CA GLN A 534 20.69 72.21 15.03
C GLN A 534 19.51 71.24 14.99
N GLY A 535 19.36 70.45 16.05
CA GLY A 535 18.29 69.46 16.16
C GLY A 535 18.50 68.17 15.38
N VAL A 536 19.69 67.97 14.79
CA VAL A 536 20.13 66.67 14.23
C VAL A 536 21.29 66.11 15.03
N VAL A 537 22.26 66.95 15.38
CA VAL A 537 23.44 66.57 16.18
C VAL A 537 23.61 67.49 17.39
N ASP A 538 24.31 67.02 18.42
CA ASP A 538 24.71 67.82 19.59
C ASP A 538 26.13 68.40 19.48
N GLU A 539 26.62 69.07 20.54
CA GLU A 539 27.95 69.70 20.62
C GLU A 539 29.11 68.69 20.52
N THR A 540 28.83 67.40 20.74
CA THR A 540 29.81 66.31 20.58
C THR A 540 29.76 65.69 19.19
N GLY A 541 28.80 66.09 18.35
CA GLY A 541 28.50 65.49 17.05
C GLY A 541 27.66 64.22 17.13
N ALA A 542 27.08 63.89 18.30
CA ALA A 542 26.21 62.74 18.44
C ALA A 542 24.83 63.04 17.83
N ILE A 543 24.24 62.07 17.14
CA ILE A 543 22.93 62.22 16.50
C ILE A 543 21.86 62.21 17.58
N THR A 544 21.12 63.31 17.69
CA THR A 544 20.04 63.50 18.67
C THR A 544 18.67 63.18 18.08
N ASP A 545 18.48 63.39 16.78
CA ASP A 545 17.25 63.05 16.06
C ASP A 545 17.55 62.20 14.82
N LYS A 546 17.37 60.88 14.96
CA LYS A 546 17.60 59.92 13.88
C LYS A 546 16.57 60.05 12.75
N ALA A 547 15.35 60.53 13.03
CA ALA A 547 14.34 60.78 11.99
C ALA A 547 14.70 61.97 11.10
N LYS A 548 15.68 62.79 11.48
CA LYS A 548 16.20 63.88 10.64
C LYS A 548 17.56 63.59 10.03
N HIS A 549 18.33 62.68 10.62
CA HIS A 549 19.66 62.35 10.12
C HIS A 549 19.62 61.68 8.74
N ILE A 550 18.68 60.75 8.51
CA ILE A 550 18.52 60.05 7.23
C ILE A 550 17.05 60.13 6.81
N ASN A 551 16.63 61.28 6.27
CA ASN A 551 15.23 61.54 5.88
C ASN A 551 15.05 62.09 4.47
N GLY A 552 16.13 62.10 3.67
CA GLY A 552 16.11 62.60 2.29
C GLY A 552 16.04 64.12 2.17
N LYS A 553 16.21 64.84 3.27
CA LYS A 553 16.10 66.30 3.32
C LYS A 553 17.35 66.93 3.94
N VAL A 554 17.49 68.22 3.70
CA VAL A 554 18.53 69.05 4.30
C VAL A 554 17.98 69.64 5.58
N ASN A 555 18.71 69.41 6.68
CA ASN A 555 18.34 69.87 8.02
C ASN A 555 19.46 70.79 8.55
N VAL A 556 19.27 72.10 8.42
CA VAL A 556 20.24 73.14 8.84
C VAL A 556 19.51 74.39 9.33
N PHE A 557 20.08 75.10 10.31
CA PHE A 557 19.55 76.31 10.93
C PHE A 557 18.08 76.18 11.38
N GLN A 558 17.71 74.98 11.84
CA GLN A 558 16.33 74.59 12.18
C GLN A 558 15.34 74.63 11.00
N GLU A 559 15.83 74.77 9.77
CA GLU A 559 15.07 74.59 8.55
C GLU A 559 15.18 73.15 8.04
N GLU A 560 14.08 72.66 7.48
CA GLU A 560 14.03 71.40 6.75
C GLU A 560 13.54 71.69 5.32
N TYR A 561 14.29 71.24 4.31
CA TYR A 561 13.88 71.39 2.90
C TYR A 561 14.39 70.23 2.04
N PRO A 562 13.74 69.97 0.88
CA PRO A 562 14.16 68.88 -0.01
C PRO A 562 15.63 69.01 -0.44
N MET A 563 16.31 67.87 -0.58
CA MET A 563 17.65 67.84 -1.14
C MET A 563 17.58 68.26 -2.63
N PRO A 564 18.20 69.40 -3.03
CA PRO A 564 18.01 69.97 -4.37
C PRO A 564 18.68 69.20 -5.51
#